data_AF-A0A0Q8SE96-F1
#
_entry.id   AF-A0A0Q8SE96-F1
#
_cell.length_a   1.000
_cell.length_b   1.000
_cell.length_c   1.000
_cell.angle_alpha   90.00
_cell.angle_beta   90.00
_cell.angle_gamma   90.00
#
_symmetry.space_group_name_H-M   'P 1'
#
loop_
_entity.id
_entity.type
_entity.pdbx_description
1 polymer ?
#
loop_
_entity_poly.entity_id
_entity_poly.type
_entity_poly.pdbx_seq_one_letter_code
_entity_poly.pdbx_strand_id
1 'polypeptide(L)'
;MNTATTAQRPLHRIASVLAVSALALGLAACSKTEDATVGQRLDSAVDRTEQAATEARIKAESAMQSAGNKMEQGSQTAMEKIDDATITAQVSAGLAKDPDLSAIKINVDTVNGSVTLNGPATTPAAKERAETIATAVKGVTSVNNQLTVTPS
;
A
#
# COMPACT_ATOMS: atom_id res chain seq x y z
N MET A 1 21.15 35.61 21.02
CA MET A 1 22.10 34.51 21.31
C MET A 1 21.26 33.29 21.61
N ASN A 2 21.03 32.47 20.58
CA ASN A 2 20.15 31.30 20.63
C ASN A 2 21.04 30.07 20.75
N THR A 3 20.81 29.25 21.76
CA THR A 3 21.62 28.05 22.04
C THR A 3 20.82 26.76 21.77
N ALA A 4 21.55 25.81 21.17
CA ALA A 4 21.39 24.37 21.20
C ALA A 4 20.29 23.69 20.33
N THR A 5 20.68 23.46 19.08
CA THR A 5 20.51 22.20 18.35
C THR A 5 20.74 20.95 19.22
N THR A 6 19.83 19.97 19.18
CA THR A 6 20.18 18.53 19.21
C THR A 6 19.11 17.72 18.49
N ALA A 7 19.58 16.93 17.52
CA ALA A 7 18.86 16.05 16.63
C ALA A 7 18.00 14.99 17.34
N GLN A 8 16.72 14.94 17.00
CA GLN A 8 15.87 13.79 17.27
C GLN A 8 16.10 12.73 16.18
N ARG A 9 16.79 11.65 16.55
CA ARG A 9 16.82 10.38 15.80
C ARG A 9 15.83 9.42 16.45
N PRO A 10 14.75 8.97 15.78
CA PRO A 10 13.90 7.93 16.32
C PRO A 10 14.59 6.58 16.17
N LEU A 11 15.25 6.14 17.24
CA LEU A 11 15.88 4.84 17.40
C LEU A 11 14.85 3.78 17.86
N HIS A 12 13.71 3.66 17.16
CA HIS A 12 12.70 2.63 17.45
C HIS A 12 12.13 2.04 16.15
N ARG A 13 13.04 1.65 15.26
CA ARG A 13 12.78 0.55 14.33
C ARG A 13 13.52 -0.65 14.94
N ILE A 14 12.95 -1.84 14.85
CA ILE A 14 13.43 -3.10 15.45
C ILE A 14 12.98 -3.31 16.92
N ALA A 15 11.66 -3.47 17.11
CA ALA A 15 11.12 -4.25 18.23
C ALA A 15 9.84 -4.97 17.78
N SER A 16 9.96 -5.68 16.66
CA SER A 16 9.08 -6.76 16.27
C SER A 16 9.73 -8.06 16.70
N VAL A 17 8.92 -8.98 17.25
CA VAL A 17 9.14 -10.43 17.49
C VAL A 17 8.87 -10.83 18.96
N LEU A 18 7.88 -11.72 19.11
CA LEU A 18 7.48 -12.54 20.27
C LEU A 18 6.61 -11.92 21.38
N ALA A 19 5.29 -12.05 21.19
CA ALA A 19 4.36 -12.42 22.25
C ALA A 19 3.29 -13.37 21.70
N VAL A 20 3.74 -14.52 21.19
CA VAL A 20 2.91 -15.73 21.16
C VAL A 20 2.92 -16.29 22.57
N SER A 21 1.78 -16.82 23.03
CA SER A 21 1.50 -17.44 24.34
C SER A 21 1.24 -16.51 25.53
N ALA A 22 -0.01 -16.07 25.65
CA ALA A 22 -0.71 -15.97 26.93
C ALA A 22 -2.20 -16.28 26.73
N LEU A 23 -2.50 -17.53 26.34
CA LEU A 23 -3.87 -18.07 26.28
C LEU A 23 -4.16 -19.05 27.43
N ALA A 24 -3.53 -18.88 28.60
CA ALA A 24 -3.87 -19.66 29.78
C ALA A 24 -3.38 -18.94 31.05
N LEU A 25 -4.23 -18.94 32.08
CA LEU A 25 -4.04 -18.39 33.43
C LEU A 25 -4.25 -16.87 33.59
N GLY A 26 -5.52 -16.47 33.73
CA GLY A 26 -5.89 -15.12 34.17
C GLY A 26 -7.30 -15.01 34.75
N LEU A 27 -7.87 -16.07 35.32
CA LEU A 27 -9.18 -16.08 35.98
C LEU A 27 -9.09 -16.21 37.51
N ALA A 28 -8.01 -15.73 38.11
CA ALA A 28 -7.84 -15.81 39.56
C ALA A 28 -7.08 -14.60 40.12
N ALA A 29 -7.64 -13.39 39.98
CA ALA A 29 -7.41 -12.29 40.92
C ALA A 29 -8.21 -11.03 40.54
N CYS A 30 -9.42 -10.90 41.09
CA CYS A 30 -9.96 -9.61 41.48
C CYS A 30 -10.57 -9.78 42.87
N SER A 31 -9.81 -9.45 43.92
CA SER A 31 -10.32 -9.34 45.29
C SER A 31 -10.82 -7.93 45.53
N LYS A 32 -12.15 -7.75 45.59
CA LYS A 32 -12.74 -6.70 46.42
C LYS A 32 -14.10 -7.16 46.96
N THR A 33 -14.13 -7.22 48.29
CA THR A 33 -15.20 -7.60 49.21
C THR A 33 -16.52 -6.90 48.96
N GLU A 34 -17.65 -7.62 49.09
CA GLU A 34 -18.93 -7.12 49.64
C GLU A 34 -19.93 -8.29 49.77
N ASP A 35 -20.41 -8.52 51.00
CA ASP A 35 -21.47 -9.48 51.34
C ASP A 35 -22.76 -9.12 50.59
N ALA A 36 -23.20 -10.00 49.69
CA ALA A 36 -24.53 -9.95 49.11
C ALA A 36 -25.05 -11.38 48.88
N THR A 37 -26.26 -11.60 49.38
CA THR A 37 -26.99 -12.87 49.41
C THR A 37 -27.21 -13.47 48.01
N VAL A 38 -27.18 -14.80 47.98
CA VAL A 38 -27.01 -15.72 46.83
C VAL A 38 -28.06 -15.58 45.71
N GLY A 39 -29.14 -14.83 45.92
CA GLY A 39 -30.26 -14.70 44.96
C GLY A 39 -30.17 -13.55 43.93
N GLN A 40 -29.46 -12.45 44.21
CA GLN A 40 -29.47 -11.25 43.32
C GLN A 40 -28.27 -11.16 42.36
N ARG A 41 -27.32 -12.11 42.47
CA ARG A 41 -26.02 -12.03 41.75
C ARG A 41 -26.05 -12.74 40.41
N LEU A 42 -27.03 -13.62 40.19
CA LEU A 42 -27.09 -14.46 38.99
C LEU A 42 -27.58 -13.64 37.77
N ASP A 43 -28.57 -12.78 37.95
CA ASP A 43 -29.11 -11.95 36.86
C ASP A 43 -28.08 -10.91 36.38
N SER A 44 -27.37 -10.26 37.29
CA SER A 44 -26.36 -9.24 36.93
C SER A 44 -25.05 -9.82 36.41
N ALA A 45 -24.76 -11.10 36.67
CA ALA A 45 -23.57 -11.78 36.16
C ALA A 45 -23.77 -12.27 34.73
N VAL A 46 -24.99 -12.68 34.35
CA VAL A 46 -25.32 -13.08 32.97
C VAL A 46 -25.29 -11.86 32.04
N ASP A 47 -25.93 -10.75 32.41
CA ASP A 47 -25.97 -9.53 31.58
C ASP A 47 -24.59 -8.93 31.31
N ARG A 48 -23.72 -8.89 32.34
CA ARG A 48 -22.34 -8.41 32.18
C ARG A 48 -21.47 -9.37 31.37
N THR A 49 -21.78 -10.66 31.40
CA THR A 49 -21.09 -11.67 30.58
C THR A 49 -21.52 -11.55 29.11
N GLU A 50 -22.80 -11.28 28.83
CA GLU A 50 -23.29 -11.04 27.47
C GLU A 50 -22.76 -9.74 26.88
N GLN A 51 -22.71 -8.65 27.67
CA GLN A 51 -22.15 -7.38 27.23
C GLN A 51 -20.64 -7.48 26.96
N ALA A 52 -19.87 -8.09 27.86
CA ALA A 52 -18.44 -8.29 27.67
C ALA A 52 -18.13 -9.24 26.48
N ALA A 53 -18.94 -10.28 26.29
CA ALA A 53 -18.79 -11.19 25.15
C ALA A 53 -19.11 -10.50 23.81
N THR A 54 -20.10 -9.61 23.77
CA THR A 54 -20.49 -8.87 22.57
C THR A 54 -19.44 -7.83 22.19
N GLU A 55 -18.92 -7.07 23.16
CA GLU A 55 -17.80 -6.14 22.92
C GLU A 55 -16.54 -6.86 22.45
N ALA A 56 -16.21 -8.01 23.06
CA ALA A 56 -15.08 -8.82 22.64
C ALA A 56 -15.24 -9.34 21.21
N ARG A 57 -16.45 -9.76 20.81
CA ARG A 57 -16.77 -10.15 19.43
C ARG A 57 -16.61 -8.99 18.45
N ILE A 58 -17.18 -7.82 18.74
CA ILE A 58 -17.07 -6.63 17.87
C ILE A 58 -15.60 -6.22 17.70
N LYS A 59 -14.80 -6.27 18.77
CA LYS A 59 -13.38 -5.95 18.71
C LYS A 59 -12.57 -7.00 17.94
N ALA A 60 -12.91 -8.28 18.07
CA ALA A 60 -12.31 -9.35 17.30
C ALA A 60 -12.66 -9.26 15.79
N GLU A 61 -13.93 -9.00 15.46
CA GLU A 61 -14.41 -8.84 14.09
C GLU A 61 -13.77 -7.64 13.39
N SER A 62 -13.72 -6.48 14.06
CA SER A 62 -13.08 -5.28 13.51
C SER A 62 -11.57 -5.46 13.29
N ALA A 63 -10.88 -6.19 14.18
CA ALA A 63 -9.48 -6.53 13.99
C ALA A 63 -9.28 -7.48 12.79
N MET A 64 -10.14 -8.48 12.62
CA MET A 64 -10.10 -9.41 11.48
C MET A 64 -10.44 -8.72 10.14
N GLN A 65 -11.46 -7.86 10.11
CA GLN A 65 -11.82 -7.08 8.92
C GLN A 65 -10.70 -6.13 8.50
N SER A 66 -10.05 -5.48 9.48
CA SER A 66 -8.92 -4.60 9.21
C SER A 66 -7.71 -5.37 8.65
N ALA A 67 -7.47 -6.59 9.13
CA ALA A 67 -6.45 -7.47 8.58
C ALA A 67 -6.78 -7.92 7.15
N GLY A 68 -8.03 -8.32 6.90
CA GLY A 68 -8.52 -8.71 5.58
C GLY A 68 -8.37 -7.60 4.54
N ASN A 69 -8.81 -6.38 4.87
CA ASN A 69 -8.72 -5.24 3.95
C ASN A 69 -7.27 -4.86 3.62
N LYS A 70 -6.36 -4.91 4.61
CA LYS A 70 -4.93 -4.61 4.37
C LYS A 70 -4.26 -5.65 3.48
N MET A 71 -4.62 -6.92 3.62
CA MET A 71 -4.11 -8.00 2.78
C MET A 71 -4.61 -7.85 1.33
N GLU A 72 -5.90 -7.58 1.16
CA GLU A 72 -6.50 -7.35 -0.16
C GLU A 72 -5.86 -6.13 -0.86
N GLN A 73 -5.74 -5.01 -0.14
CA GLN A 73 -5.06 -3.80 -0.65
C GLN A 73 -3.61 -4.08 -1.04
N GLY A 74 -2.85 -4.80 -0.19
CA GLY A 74 -1.46 -5.17 -0.48
C GLY A 74 -1.33 -6.05 -1.71
N SER A 75 -2.26 -7.00 -1.90
CA SER A 75 -2.30 -7.87 -3.09
C SER A 75 -2.62 -7.06 -4.36
N GLN A 76 -3.63 -6.19 -4.31
CA GLN A 76 -4.02 -5.34 -5.44
C GLN A 76 -2.88 -4.41 -5.87
N THR A 77 -2.24 -3.73 -4.93
CA THR A 77 -1.08 -2.86 -5.23
C THR A 77 0.10 -3.64 -5.81
N ALA A 78 0.32 -4.90 -5.37
CA ALA A 78 1.38 -5.73 -5.93
C ALA A 78 1.07 -6.16 -7.38
N MET A 79 -0.18 -6.53 -7.68
CA MET A 79 -0.63 -6.87 -9.03
C MET A 79 -0.51 -5.67 -9.98
N GLU A 80 -0.99 -4.50 -9.55
CA GLU A 80 -0.90 -3.25 -10.32
C GLU A 80 0.56 -2.88 -10.68
N LYS A 81 1.49 -3.03 -9.73
CA LYS A 81 2.93 -2.79 -9.98
C LYS A 81 3.53 -3.75 -11.01
N ILE A 82 3.08 -5.01 -11.04
CA ILE A 82 3.54 -6.01 -12.01
C ILE A 82 2.99 -5.68 -13.41
N ASP A 83 1.70 -5.28 -13.47
CA ASP A 83 1.07 -4.84 -14.70
C ASP A 83 1.77 -3.60 -15.28
N ASP A 84 2.05 -2.60 -14.44
CA ASP A 84 2.78 -1.39 -14.83
C ASP A 84 4.19 -1.69 -15.34
N ALA A 85 4.93 -2.57 -14.66
CA ALA A 85 6.27 -2.98 -15.11
C ALA A 85 6.22 -3.67 -16.48
N THR A 86 5.18 -4.48 -16.70
CA THR A 86 4.95 -5.17 -17.98
C THR A 86 4.58 -4.19 -19.09
N ILE A 87 3.75 -3.19 -18.80
CA ILE A 87 3.43 -2.09 -19.72
C ILE A 87 4.71 -1.33 -20.09
N THR A 88 5.48 -0.89 -19.10
CA THR A 88 6.76 -0.19 -19.32
C THR A 88 7.67 -0.99 -20.24
N ALA A 89 7.86 -2.29 -19.97
CA ALA A 89 8.70 -3.15 -20.78
C ALA A 89 8.22 -3.26 -22.23
N GLN A 90 6.91 -3.37 -22.45
CA GLN A 90 6.32 -3.43 -23.79
C GLN A 90 6.48 -2.10 -24.55
N VAL A 91 6.24 -0.98 -23.87
CA VAL A 91 6.44 0.36 -24.46
C VAL A 91 7.90 0.56 -24.82
N SER A 92 8.83 0.34 -23.89
CA SER A 92 10.27 0.45 -24.15
C SER A 92 10.72 -0.45 -25.31
N ALA A 93 10.21 -1.69 -25.38
CA ALA A 93 10.51 -2.59 -26.48
C ALA A 93 9.93 -2.11 -27.82
N GLY A 94 8.74 -1.50 -27.82
CA GLY A 94 8.14 -0.88 -29.00
C GLY A 94 8.97 0.29 -29.52
N LEU A 95 9.40 1.18 -28.62
CA LEU A 95 10.27 2.31 -28.95
C LEU A 95 11.63 1.86 -29.48
N ALA A 96 12.23 0.82 -28.87
CA ALA A 96 13.50 0.27 -29.30
C ALA A 96 13.45 -0.42 -30.68
N LYS A 97 12.27 -0.85 -31.13
CA LYS A 97 12.06 -1.45 -32.46
C LYS A 97 11.82 -0.42 -33.56
N ASP A 98 11.44 0.81 -33.21
CA ASP A 98 11.21 1.86 -34.20
C ASP A 98 12.55 2.49 -34.61
N PRO A 99 12.89 2.52 -35.91
CA PRO A 99 14.19 2.97 -36.38
C PRO A 99 14.48 4.44 -36.03
N ASP A 100 13.45 5.29 -35.96
CA ASP A 100 13.61 6.72 -35.67
C ASP A 100 13.76 7.02 -34.17
N LEU A 101 13.40 6.05 -33.31
CA LEU A 101 13.39 6.20 -31.85
C LEU A 101 14.45 5.34 -31.16
N SER A 102 14.90 4.26 -31.79
CA SER A 102 15.86 3.29 -31.22
C SER A 102 17.22 3.88 -30.82
N ALA A 103 17.66 4.95 -31.50
CA ALA A 103 18.91 5.65 -31.19
C ALA A 103 18.76 6.69 -30.07
N ILE A 104 17.54 6.97 -29.63
CA ILE A 104 17.20 8.04 -28.69
C ILE A 104 17.02 7.44 -27.29
N LYS A 105 17.67 8.03 -26.28
CA LYS A 105 17.43 7.64 -24.89
C LYS A 105 16.11 8.22 -24.38
N ILE A 106 15.04 7.46 -24.54
CA ILE A 106 13.71 7.76 -23.98
C ILE A 106 13.51 6.95 -22.69
N ASN A 107 13.22 7.64 -21.59
CA ASN A 107 12.78 7.02 -20.35
C ASN A 107 11.27 6.82 -20.37
N VAL A 108 10.84 5.65 -19.89
CA VAL A 108 9.42 5.27 -19.83
C VAL A 108 9.11 4.95 -18.38
N ASP A 109 8.14 5.68 -17.80
CA ASP A 109 7.62 5.43 -16.47
C ASP A 109 6.13 5.14 -16.56
N THR A 110 5.66 4.07 -15.92
CA THR A 110 4.24 3.73 -15.88
C THR A 110 3.75 3.69 -14.44
N VAL A 111 2.61 4.31 -14.18
CA VAL A 111 1.92 4.26 -12.88
C VAL A 111 0.43 4.08 -13.14
N ASN A 112 -0.13 2.98 -12.68
CA ASN A 112 -1.54 2.61 -12.78
C ASN A 112 -2.06 2.73 -14.22
N GLY A 113 -1.27 2.21 -15.18
CA GLY A 113 -1.55 2.27 -16.62
C GLY A 113 -1.33 3.64 -17.29
N SER A 114 -0.96 4.68 -16.54
CA SER A 114 -0.58 5.99 -17.09
C SER A 114 0.90 6.00 -17.43
N VAL A 115 1.23 6.13 -18.71
CA VAL A 115 2.60 6.12 -19.22
C VAL A 115 3.12 7.54 -19.37
N THR A 116 4.31 7.80 -18.87
CA THR A 116 5.04 9.05 -19.07
C THR A 116 6.29 8.79 -19.90
N LEU A 117 6.46 9.56 -20.97
CA LEU A 117 7.63 9.50 -21.86
C LEU A 117 8.51 10.73 -21.63
N ASN A 118 9.77 10.53 -21.25
CA ASN A 118 10.72 11.60 -20.97
C ASN A 118 12.02 11.41 -21.77
N GLY A 119 12.55 12.50 -22.32
CA GLY A 119 13.79 12.47 -23.08
C GLY A 119 13.81 13.44 -24.26
N PRO A 120 14.91 13.48 -25.03
CA PRO A 120 14.96 14.22 -26.28
C PRO A 120 14.15 13.51 -27.37
N ALA A 121 13.74 14.24 -28.39
CA ALA A 121 13.24 13.72 -29.66
C ALA A 121 13.93 14.48 -30.80
N THR A 122 14.32 13.78 -31.86
CA THR A 122 15.01 14.37 -33.02
C THR A 122 14.09 15.25 -33.87
N THR A 123 12.81 14.90 -33.96
CA THR A 123 11.80 15.63 -34.73
C THR A 123 10.44 15.64 -34.03
N PRO A 124 9.54 16.57 -34.39
CA PRO A 124 8.14 16.53 -33.95
C PRO A 124 7.44 15.21 -34.34
N ALA A 125 7.74 14.68 -35.53
CA ALA A 125 7.20 13.40 -35.97
C ALA A 125 7.65 12.23 -35.07
N ALA A 126 8.92 12.20 -34.66
CA ALA A 126 9.41 11.20 -33.72
C ALA A 126 8.67 11.28 -32.37
N LYS A 127 8.39 12.51 -31.90
CA LYS A 127 7.59 12.72 -30.68
C LYS A 127 6.18 12.12 -30.79
N GLU A 128 5.47 12.36 -31.90
CA GLU A 128 4.14 11.80 -32.14
C GLU A 128 4.15 10.27 -32.32
N ARG A 129 5.20 9.75 -32.97
CA ARG A 129 5.40 8.31 -33.13
C ARG A 129 5.59 7.60 -31.80
N ALA A 130 6.38 8.16 -30.89
CA ALA A 130 6.57 7.60 -29.56
C ALA A 130 5.25 7.50 -28.78
N GLU A 131 4.40 8.53 -28.89
CA GLU A 131 3.06 8.55 -28.28
C GLU A 131 2.13 7.49 -28.88
N THR A 132 2.16 7.34 -30.20
CA THR A 132 1.37 6.32 -30.91
C THR A 132 1.77 4.91 -30.48
N ILE A 133 3.07 4.64 -30.36
CA ILE A 133 3.59 3.35 -29.91
C ILE A 133 3.17 3.08 -28.46
N ALA A 134 3.29 4.07 -27.58
CA ALA A 134 2.89 3.92 -26.19
C ALA A 134 1.38 3.63 -26.06
N THR A 135 0.54 4.37 -26.80
CA THR A 135 -0.92 4.21 -26.78
C THR A 135 -1.38 2.84 -27.31
N ALA A 136 -0.61 2.22 -28.20
CA ALA A 136 -0.93 0.92 -28.77
C ALA A 136 -0.70 -0.26 -27.80
N VAL A 137 0.01 -0.05 -26.68
CA VAL A 137 0.29 -1.09 -25.70
C VAL A 137 -0.96 -1.39 -24.87
N LYS A 138 -1.29 -2.68 -24.73
CA LYS A 138 -2.44 -3.12 -23.94
C LYS A 138 -2.25 -2.75 -22.47
N GLY A 139 -3.28 -2.16 -21.87
CA GLY A 139 -3.27 -1.73 -20.47
C GLY A 139 -2.91 -0.26 -20.26
N VAL A 140 -2.48 0.44 -21.32
CA VAL A 140 -2.26 1.89 -21.28
C VAL A 140 -3.62 2.60 -21.22
N THR A 141 -3.78 3.46 -20.23
CA THR A 141 -5.00 4.26 -20.02
C THR A 141 -4.81 5.71 -20.44
N SER A 142 -3.59 6.22 -20.33
CA SER A 142 -3.20 7.57 -20.70
C SER A 142 -1.72 7.63 -21.04
N VAL A 143 -1.34 8.58 -21.90
CA VAL A 143 0.05 8.85 -22.26
C VAL A 143 0.36 10.33 -22.02
N ASN A 144 1.38 10.59 -21.21
CA ASN A 144 1.93 11.91 -20.98
C ASN A 144 3.26 12.04 -21.73
N ASN A 145 3.22 12.67 -22.90
CA ASN A 145 4.37 12.82 -23.78
C ASN A 145 5.18 14.09 -23.46
N GLN A 146 6.18 13.92 -22.60
CA GLN A 146 7.10 14.99 -22.18
C GLN A 146 8.41 14.99 -22.98
N LEU A 147 8.40 14.42 -24.19
CA LEU A 147 9.57 14.49 -25.07
C LEU A 147 9.81 15.94 -25.52
N THR A 148 11.08 16.34 -25.50
CA THR A 148 11.51 17.66 -25.96
C THR A 148 12.15 17.53 -27.33
N VAL A 149 11.58 18.22 -28.33
CA VAL A 149 12.17 18.25 -29.67
C VAL A 149 13.41 19.13 -29.62
N THR A 150 14.58 18.52 -29.76
CA THR A 150 15.85 19.23 -29.87
C THR A 150 16.27 19.11 -31.33
N PRO A 151 16.18 20.19 -32.13
CA PRO A 151 16.68 20.14 -33.49
C PRO A 151 18.19 19.89 -33.44
N SER A 152 18.63 18.81 -34.06
CA SER A 152 20.02 18.45 -34.28
C SER A 152 20.56 19.05 -35.57
#